data_AF-A0A1Q7XT22-F1
#
_entry.id   AF-A0A1Q7XT22-F1
#
_cell.length_a   1.000
_cell.length_b   1.000
_cell.length_c   1.000
_cell.angle_alpha   90.00
_cell.angle_beta   90.00
_cell.angle_gamma   90.00
#
_symmetry.space_group_name_H-M   'P 1'
#
loop_
_entity.id
_entity.type
_entity.pdbx_description
1 polymer ?
#
loop_
_entity_poly.entity_id
_entity_poly.type
_entity_poly.pdbx_seq_one_letter_code
_entity_poly.pdbx_strand_id
1 'polypeptide(L)'
;MVNYLLAIPPFPWFFSKTLLREAMAGRLPERVRTRPKTPLRTDPVLAQIRRAGNEPLKKIPLGADMDRYIDRSALMAPHAKMNQEQVSVNLRPYCLNIWLQSAQRIRYNMHAEASNG
;
A
#
# COMPACT_ATOMS: atom_id res chain seq x y z
N MET A 1 -8.90 -5.27 13.46
CA MET A 1 -8.34 -3.91 13.66
C MET A 1 -8.47 -3.04 12.40
N VAL A 2 -7.95 -3.44 11.24
CA VAL A 2 -7.99 -2.62 10.00
C VAL A 2 -9.41 -2.27 9.56
N ASN A 3 -10.31 -3.25 9.44
CA ASN A 3 -11.70 -3.02 9.03
C ASN A 3 -12.44 -2.08 9.99
N TYR A 4 -12.19 -2.19 11.29
CA TYR A 4 -12.77 -1.31 12.30
C TYR A 4 -12.31 0.14 12.10
N LEU A 5 -11.01 0.36 11.93
CA LEU A 5 -10.50 1.71 11.66
C LEU A 5 -11.11 2.26 10.37
N LEU A 6 -11.11 1.50 9.28
CA LEU A 6 -11.63 1.95 7.98
C LEU A 6 -13.16 2.21 7.97
N ALA A 7 -13.91 1.71 8.96
CA ALA A 7 -15.33 1.99 9.12
C ALA A 7 -15.63 3.32 9.84
N ILE A 8 -14.63 3.93 10.48
CA ILE A 8 -14.78 5.21 11.20
C ILE A 8 -14.71 6.38 10.20
N PRO A 9 -15.53 7.43 10.34
CA PRO A 9 -15.43 8.62 9.51
C PRO A 9 -14.00 9.19 9.50
N PRO A 10 -13.39 9.40 8.32
CA PRO A 10 -12.00 9.83 8.24
C PRO A 10 -11.78 11.23 8.83
N PHE A 11 -12.75 12.12 8.71
CA PHE A 11 -12.75 13.40 9.40
C PHE A 11 -13.70 13.39 10.60
N PRO A 12 -13.31 13.90 11.78
CA PRO A 12 -11.98 14.44 12.13
C PRO A 12 -10.98 13.36 12.58
N TRP A 13 -11.41 12.10 12.69
CA TRP A 13 -10.72 11.07 13.48
C TRP A 13 -9.36 10.61 12.94
N PHE A 14 -9.18 10.60 11.62
CA PHE A 14 -7.92 10.18 10.98
C PHE A 14 -6.95 11.33 10.76
N PHE A 15 -7.44 12.57 10.79
CA PHE A 15 -6.59 13.74 10.64
C PHE A 15 -5.53 13.75 11.74
N SER A 16 -4.26 13.92 11.36
CA SER A 16 -3.14 13.98 12.31
C SER A 16 -3.04 12.82 13.33
N LYS A 17 -3.69 11.68 13.04
CA LYS A 17 -3.83 10.50 13.91
C LYS A 17 -4.57 10.79 15.23
N THR A 18 -5.51 11.72 15.24
CA THR A 18 -6.28 12.11 16.44
C THR A 18 -6.80 10.91 17.21
N LEU A 19 -7.52 9.99 16.55
CA LEU A 19 -8.09 8.80 17.20
C LEU A 19 -7.02 7.98 17.95
N LEU A 20 -5.87 7.73 17.32
CA LEU A 20 -4.79 6.96 17.93
C LEU A 20 -4.13 7.72 19.08
N ARG A 21 -3.99 9.05 18.97
CA ARG A 21 -3.40 9.88 20.03
C ARG A 21 -4.32 9.96 21.24
N GLU A 22 -5.62 10.04 21.05
CA GLU A 22 -6.59 10.04 22.16
C GLU A 22 -6.65 8.68 22.85
N ALA A 23 -6.66 7.59 22.08
CA ALA A 23 -6.63 6.24 22.64
C ALA A 23 -5.40 5.96 23.52
N MET A 24 -4.29 6.68 23.30
CA MET A 24 -3.03 6.53 24.03
C MET A 24 -2.83 7.56 25.15
N ALA A 25 -3.80 8.44 25.42
CA ALA A 25 -3.73 9.41 26.52
C ALA A 25 -3.52 8.70 27.86
N GLY A 26 -2.59 9.19 28.67
CA GLY A 26 -2.20 8.55 29.94
C GLY A 26 -1.45 7.22 29.82
N ARG A 27 -1.24 6.69 28.60
CA ARG A 27 -0.50 5.43 28.35
C ARG A 27 0.90 5.65 27.78
N LEU A 28 1.15 6.81 27.15
CA LEU A 28 2.44 7.21 26.62
C LEU A 28 2.87 8.55 27.23
N PRO A 29 4.17 8.82 27.38
CA PRO A 29 4.63 10.17 27.72
C PRO A 29 4.09 11.18 26.70
N GLU A 30 3.56 12.31 27.17
CA GLU A 30 2.89 13.29 26.31
C GLU A 30 3.77 13.76 25.14
N ARG A 31 5.07 13.95 25.37
CA ARG A 31 6.06 14.29 24.33
C ARG A 31 6.15 13.26 23.19
N VAL A 32 5.85 12.00 23.46
CA VAL A 32 5.81 10.91 22.47
C VAL A 32 4.45 10.89 21.80
N ARG A 33 3.37 10.96 22.60
CA ARG A 33 1.97 10.90 22.13
C ARG A 33 1.64 12.03 21.17
N THR A 34 2.18 13.23 21.38
CA THR A 34 1.87 14.43 20.57
C THR A 34 2.94 14.75 19.53
N ARG A 35 4.04 14.00 19.48
CA ARG A 35 5.14 14.22 18.53
C ARG A 35 4.58 14.30 17.09
N PRO A 36 4.92 15.35 16.32
CA PRO A 36 4.62 15.42 14.90
C PRO A 36 5.22 14.21 14.17
N LYS A 37 4.55 13.75 13.11
CA LYS A 37 5.14 12.76 12.21
C LYS A 37 6.27 13.45 11.46
N THR A 38 7.49 12.99 11.66
CA THR A 38 8.63 13.43 10.84
C THR A 38 8.56 12.66 9.53
N PRO A 39 8.47 13.33 8.37
CA PRO A 39 8.60 12.67 7.08
C PRO A 39 9.92 11.91 7.01
N LEU A 40 9.95 10.81 6.27
CA LEU A 40 11.23 10.18 5.94
C LEU A 40 12.08 11.16 5.13
N ARG A 41 13.40 11.18 5.36
CA ARG A 41 14.33 12.10 4.66
C ARG A 41 14.37 11.85 3.14
N THR A 42 14.04 10.63 2.72
CA THR A 42 14.08 10.19 1.33
C THR A 42 12.86 9.33 1.05
N ASP A 43 12.39 9.34 -0.19
CA ASP A 43 11.40 8.37 -0.66
C ASP A 43 11.99 6.96 -0.61
N PRO A 44 11.43 6.05 0.21
CA PRO A 44 11.99 4.72 0.42
C PRO A 44 11.89 3.83 -0.83
N VAL A 45 10.88 4.04 -1.68
CA VAL A 45 10.67 3.27 -2.91
C VAL A 45 11.73 3.64 -3.94
N LEU A 46 11.93 4.95 -4.16
CA LEU A 46 12.97 5.44 -5.07
C LEU A 46 14.36 5.02 -4.57
N ALA A 47 14.62 5.13 -3.26
CA ALA A 47 15.88 4.66 -2.67
C ALA A 47 16.10 3.15 -2.91
N GLN A 48 15.06 2.34 -2.76
CA GLN A 48 15.13 0.90 -3.02
C GLN A 48 15.41 0.59 -4.49
N ILE A 49 14.74 1.27 -5.44
CA ILE A 49 14.96 1.10 -6.88
C ILE A 49 16.39 1.50 -7.28
N ARG A 50 16.93 2.58 -6.69
CA ARG A 50 18.32 2.98 -6.91
C ARG A 50 19.33 1.96 -6.40
N ARG A 51 19.03 1.33 -5.27
CA ARG A 51 19.92 0.34 -4.64
C ARG A 51 19.90 -1.02 -5.32
N ALA A 52 18.71 -1.54 -5.61
CA ALA A 52 18.51 -2.94 -6.02
C ALA A 52 17.91 -3.10 -7.43
N GLY A 53 17.66 -1.99 -8.13
CA GLY A 53 16.97 -2.02 -9.42
C GLY A 53 15.50 -2.44 -9.29
N ASN A 54 14.97 -3.00 -10.37
CA ASN A 54 13.58 -3.45 -10.48
C ASN A 54 13.42 -4.96 -10.60
N GLU A 55 14.47 -5.73 -10.29
CA GLU A 55 14.45 -7.19 -10.31
C GLU A 55 13.32 -7.80 -9.47
N PRO A 56 12.97 -7.28 -8.27
CA PRO A 56 11.82 -7.80 -7.54
C PRO A 56 10.49 -7.63 -8.28
N LEU A 57 10.33 -6.55 -9.06
CA LEU A 57 9.10 -6.27 -9.81
C LEU A 57 8.95 -7.21 -11.01
N LYS A 58 10.06 -7.55 -11.68
CA LYS A 58 10.07 -8.50 -12.80
C LYS A 58 9.60 -9.91 -12.40
N LYS A 59 9.76 -10.27 -11.12
CA LYS A 59 9.35 -11.58 -10.58
C LYS A 59 7.86 -11.66 -10.24
N ILE A 60 7.13 -10.54 -10.29
CA ILE A 60 5.71 -10.52 -9.97
C ILE A 60 4.94 -10.97 -11.22
N PRO A 61 4.24 -12.13 -11.19
CA PRO A 61 3.42 -12.55 -12.31
C PRO A 61 2.27 -11.57 -12.50
N LEU A 62 2.07 -11.08 -13.73
CA LEU A 62 0.92 -10.24 -14.07
C LEU A 62 -0.28 -11.13 -14.35
N GLY A 63 -1.36 -10.95 -13.61
CA GLY A 63 -2.60 -11.70 -13.80
C GLY A 63 -3.31 -11.32 -15.10
N ALA A 64 -4.06 -12.26 -15.69
CA ALA A 64 -4.85 -12.01 -16.90
C ALA A 64 -5.88 -10.87 -16.69
N ASP A 65 -6.44 -10.76 -15.49
CA ASP A 65 -7.43 -9.71 -15.17
C ASP A 65 -6.89 -8.28 -15.23
N MET A 66 -5.56 -8.10 -15.26
CA MET A 66 -4.93 -6.79 -15.45
C MET A 66 -5.31 -6.17 -16.80
N ASP A 67 -5.58 -6.98 -17.82
CA ASP A 67 -5.85 -6.52 -19.19
C ASP A 67 -7.13 -5.67 -19.29
N ARG A 68 -7.99 -5.73 -18.27
CA ARG A 68 -9.20 -4.90 -18.17
C ARG A 68 -8.93 -3.47 -17.71
N TYR A 69 -7.79 -3.24 -17.05
CA TYR A 69 -7.49 -1.99 -16.36
C TYR A 69 -6.24 -1.29 -16.89
N ILE A 70 -5.35 -2.03 -17.55
CA ILE A 70 -4.09 -1.49 -18.05
C ILE A 70 -3.83 -1.95 -19.48
N ASP A 71 -3.22 -1.06 -20.26
CA ASP A 71 -2.54 -1.44 -21.50
C ASP A 71 -1.15 -2.00 -21.14
N ARG A 72 -0.94 -3.30 -21.37
CA ARG A 72 0.36 -3.95 -21.08
C ARG A 72 1.50 -3.38 -21.92
N SER A 73 1.23 -2.88 -23.12
CA SER A 73 2.26 -2.30 -23.97
C SER A 73 2.80 -0.98 -23.42
N ALA A 74 2.01 -0.29 -22.60
CA ALA A 74 2.39 0.95 -21.92
C ALA A 74 3.07 0.73 -20.57
N LEU A 75 3.24 -0.52 -20.11
CA LEU A 75 3.88 -0.80 -18.82
C LEU A 75 5.38 -0.49 -18.87
N MET A 76 5.80 0.48 -18.07
CA MET A 76 7.21 0.79 -17.86
C MET A 76 7.64 0.33 -16.46
N ALA A 77 8.68 -0.50 -16.39
CA ALA A 77 9.25 -0.89 -15.11
C ALA A 77 9.97 0.32 -14.47
N PRO A 78 9.66 0.70 -13.21
CA PRO A 78 10.37 1.76 -12.51
C PRO A 78 11.88 1.53 -12.51
N HIS A 79 12.70 2.56 -12.68
CA HIS A 79 14.16 2.44 -12.71
C HIS A 79 14.87 3.63 -12.06
N ALA A 80 16.16 3.47 -11.75
CA ALA A 80 16.93 4.43 -10.94
C ALA A 80 17.01 5.87 -11.49
N LYS A 81 16.89 6.04 -12.82
CA LYS A 81 16.92 7.36 -13.49
C LYS A 81 15.60 8.14 -13.41
N MET A 82 14.50 7.53 -12.95
CA MET A 82 13.22 8.22 -12.82
C MET A 82 13.21 9.15 -11.59
N ASN A 83 12.41 10.21 -11.66
CA ASN A 83 12.08 11.01 -10.49
C ASN A 83 11.05 10.29 -9.58
N GLN A 84 10.78 10.85 -8.40
CA GLN A 84 9.89 10.25 -7.41
C GLN A 84 8.46 10.04 -7.94
N GLU A 85 7.93 11.01 -8.66
CA GLU A 85 6.56 10.95 -9.21
C GLU A 85 6.45 9.88 -10.30
N GLN A 86 7.42 9.83 -11.22
CA GLN A 86 7.51 8.81 -12.25
C GLN A 86 7.59 7.41 -11.65
N VAL A 87 8.41 7.21 -10.61
CA VAL A 87 8.45 5.93 -9.89
C VAL A 87 7.09 5.58 -9.29
N SER A 88 6.44 6.53 -8.61
CA SER A 88 5.14 6.33 -7.98
C SER A 88 4.08 5.92 -9.00
N VAL A 89 3.98 6.63 -10.12
CA VAL A 89 3.01 6.34 -11.19
C VAL A 89 3.27 4.96 -11.80
N ASN A 90 4.51 4.66 -12.17
CA ASN A 90 4.87 3.39 -12.81
C ASN A 90 4.80 2.18 -11.85
N LEU A 91 4.74 2.41 -10.54
CA LEU A 91 4.53 1.35 -9.55
C LEU A 91 3.05 0.96 -9.39
N ARG A 92 2.11 1.87 -9.67
CA ARG A 92 0.66 1.64 -9.46
C ARG A 92 0.13 0.37 -10.14
N PRO A 93 0.49 0.02 -11.39
CA PRO A 93 0.03 -1.21 -12.01
C PRO A 93 0.45 -2.47 -11.23
N TYR A 94 1.67 -2.48 -10.68
CA TYR A 94 2.15 -3.60 -9.85
C TYR A 94 1.39 -3.68 -8.53
N CYS A 95 1.11 -2.55 -7.88
CA CYS A 95 0.28 -2.51 -6.68
C CYS A 95 -1.14 -3.02 -6.95
N LEU A 96 -1.75 -2.61 -8.08
CA LEU A 96 -3.06 -3.09 -8.49
C LEU A 96 -3.05 -4.60 -8.73
N ASN A 97 -2.04 -5.13 -9.44
CA ASN A 97 -1.90 -6.56 -9.67
C ASN A 97 -1.83 -7.37 -8.37
N ILE A 98 -0.99 -6.93 -7.42
CA ILE A 98 -0.89 -7.57 -6.09
C ILE A 98 -2.24 -7.52 -5.36
N TRP A 99 -2.94 -6.38 -5.43
CA TRP A 99 -4.25 -6.24 -4.81
C TRP A 99 -5.30 -7.17 -5.42
N LEU A 100 -5.40 -7.23 -6.75
CA LEU A 100 -6.33 -8.12 -7.46
C LEU A 100 -6.08 -9.60 -7.11
N GLN A 101 -4.82 -10.03 -7.12
CA GLN A 101 -4.44 -11.40 -6.74
C GLN A 101 -4.80 -11.71 -5.27
N SER A 102 -4.61 -10.73 -4.38
CA SER A 102 -4.95 -10.90 -2.96
C SER A 102 -6.47 -10.94 -2.74
N ALA A 103 -7.22 -10.09 -3.43
CA ALA A 103 -8.68 -10.04 -3.35
C ALA A 103 -9.32 -11.34 -3.87
N GLN A 104 -8.77 -11.91 -4.95
CA GLN A 104 -9.22 -13.20 -5.49
C GLN A 104 -8.97 -14.34 -4.52
N ARG A 105 -7.79 -14.40 -3.89
CA ARG A 105 -7.49 -15.40 -2.85
C ARG A 105 -8.45 -15.34 -1.67
N ILE A 106 -8.79 -14.14 -1.21
CA ILE A 106 -9.77 -13.97 -0.12
C ILE A 106 -11.15 -14.48 -0.55
N ARG A 107 -11.61 -14.12 -1.75
CA ARG A 107 -12.90 -14.59 -2.28
C ARG A 107 -12.92 -16.11 -2.44
N TYR A 108 -11.84 -16.69 -2.96
CA TYR A 108 -11.68 -18.15 -3.06
C TYR A 108 -11.81 -18.83 -1.70
N ASN A 109 -11.09 -18.33 -0.68
CA ASN A 109 -11.15 -18.90 0.67
C ASN A 109 -12.57 -18.80 1.27
N MET A 110 -13.27 -17.67 1.10
CA MET A 110 -14.65 -17.54 1.60
C MET A 110 -15.63 -18.50 0.90
N HIS A 111 -15.47 -18.74 -0.40
CA HIS A 111 -16.32 -19.71 -1.12
C HIS A 111 -15.98 -21.16 -0.76
N ALA A 112 -14.71 -21.48 -0.52
CA ALA A 112 -14.29 -22.81 -0.07
C ALA A 112 -14.79 -23.12 1.36
N GLU A 113 -14.77 -22.14 2.27
CA GLU A 113 -15.32 -22.27 3.62
C GLU A 113 -16.85 -22.42 3.60
N ALA A 114 -17.55 -21.67 2.75
CA ALA A 114 -19.00 -21.78 2.61
C ALA A 114 -19.48 -23.10 1.93
N SER A 115 -18.62 -23.76 1.16
CA SER A 115 -18.94 -25.04 0.51
C SER A 115 -18.64 -26.27 1.37
N ASN A 116 -17.93 -26.11 2.49
CA ASN A 116 -17.53 -27.17 3.41
C ASN A 116 -18.32 -27.16 4.74
N GLY A 117 -19.42 -26.40 4.81
CA GLY A 117 -20.30 -26.28 5.98
C GLY A 117 -21.70 -26.81 5.73
#